data_AF-A0A1F4STP3-F1
#
_entry.id   AF-A0A1F4STP3-F1
#
_cell.length_a   1.000
_cell.length_b   1.000
_cell.length_c   1.000
_cell.angle_alpha   90.00
_cell.angle_beta   90.00
_cell.angle_gamma   90.00
#
_symmetry.space_group_name_H-M   'P 1'
#
loop_
_entity.id
_entity.type
_entity.pdbx_description
1 polymer ?
#
loop_
_entity_poly.entity_id
_entity_poly.type
_entity_poly.pdbx_seq_one_letter_code
_entity_poly.pdbx_strand_id
1 'polypeptide(L)'
;MEMDLQEHRWSSKREILPFLSKEKELEEKEIKKIELFEAGLKNEIKKADTVDDAVTKIVRMALAAEFTPSFVKAKGVDAMIKTIVSGIMSDNTLRKQALLIIDRFAK
;
A
#
# COMPACT_ATOMS: atom_id res chain seq x y z
N MET A 1 -24.93 -14.74 27.52
CA MET A 1 -23.89 -13.72 27.33
C MET A 1 -23.38 -13.94 25.90
N GLU A 2 -24.12 -13.39 24.95
CA GLU A 2 -23.77 -13.47 23.54
C GLU A 2 -22.50 -12.63 23.36
N MET A 3 -21.41 -13.27 22.95
CA MET A 3 -20.25 -12.55 22.48
C MET A 3 -20.70 -11.75 21.26
N ASP A 4 -20.73 -10.43 21.40
CA ASP A 4 -20.82 -9.48 20.30
C ASP A 4 -19.69 -9.80 19.32
N LEU A 5 -19.98 -10.69 18.38
CA LEU A 5 -19.32 -10.75 17.08
C LEU A 5 -19.74 -9.45 16.39
N GLN A 6 -19.16 -8.33 16.82
CA GLN A 6 -19.10 -7.14 16.01
C GLN A 6 -18.35 -7.56 14.76
N GLU A 7 -19.14 -7.96 13.77
CA GLU A 7 -18.74 -8.16 12.39
C GLU A 7 -17.78 -7.02 12.06
N HIS A 8 -16.52 -7.34 11.80
CA HIS A 8 -15.54 -6.40 11.25
C HIS A 8 -15.90 -6.15 9.78
N ARG A 9 -17.17 -5.78 9.52
CA ARG A 9 -17.61 -5.30 8.22
C ARG A 9 -16.80 -4.05 7.91
N TRP A 10 -16.03 -4.18 6.85
CA TRP A 10 -15.33 -3.10 6.19
C TRP A 10 -16.17 -1.82 6.16
N SER A 11 -15.76 -0.80 6.93
CA SER A 11 -16.46 0.48 6.93
C SER A 11 -15.84 1.41 5.89
N SER A 12 -16.70 1.98 5.05
CA SER A 12 -16.43 2.92 3.95
C SER A 12 -15.79 4.26 4.36
N LYS A 13 -15.40 4.43 5.63
CA LYS A 13 -14.77 5.65 6.18
C LYS A 13 -13.25 5.71 6.00
N ARG A 14 -12.64 4.64 5.48
CA ARG A 14 -11.19 4.58 5.25
C ARG A 14 -10.90 4.98 3.81
N GLU A 15 -9.76 5.64 3.53
CA GLU A 15 -9.31 6.03 2.18
C GLU A 15 -8.88 4.81 1.35
N ILE A 16 -9.56 3.67 1.55
CA ILE A 16 -9.15 2.42 0.99
C ILE A 16 -9.42 2.44 -0.48
N LEU A 17 -8.34 2.15 -1.20
CA LEU A 17 -8.28 1.98 -2.63
C LEU A 17 -9.48 1.12 -3.06
N PRO A 18 -10.45 1.67 -3.81
CA PRO A 18 -11.71 1.00 -4.14
C PRO A 18 -11.54 -0.27 -4.99
N PHE A 19 -10.30 -0.67 -5.29
CA PHE A 19 -9.94 -1.82 -6.11
C PHE A 19 -9.39 -3.03 -5.34
N LEU A 20 -9.08 -2.92 -4.04
CA LEU A 20 -8.33 -3.98 -3.35
C LEU A 20 -9.13 -5.24 -3.01
N SER A 21 -10.46 -5.20 -2.99
CA SER A 21 -11.25 -6.45 -2.88
C SER A 21 -12.74 -6.18 -2.96
N LYS A 22 -13.44 -6.93 -3.83
CA LYS A 22 -14.83 -7.36 -3.60
C LYS A 22 -14.96 -7.76 -2.13
N GLU A 23 -16.03 -7.35 -1.45
CA GLU A 23 -16.36 -7.70 -0.06
C GLU A 23 -15.74 -9.03 0.40
N LYS A 24 -14.50 -8.97 0.89
CA LYS A 24 -13.77 -10.12 1.38
C LYS A 24 -13.55 -9.83 2.84
N GLU A 25 -13.97 -10.75 3.70
CA GLU A 25 -13.64 -10.70 5.11
C GLU A 25 -12.12 -10.79 5.23
N LEU A 26 -11.50 -9.67 5.60
CA LEU A 26 -10.06 -9.60 5.84
C LEU A 26 -9.78 -9.94 7.30
N GLU A 27 -8.71 -10.69 7.54
CA GLU A 27 -8.27 -10.94 8.91
C GLU A 27 -7.74 -9.67 9.56
N GLU A 28 -7.81 -9.57 10.90
CA GLU A 28 -7.31 -8.41 11.66
C GLU A 28 -5.85 -8.06 11.33
N LYS A 29 -5.02 -9.08 11.03
CA LYS A 29 -3.63 -8.90 10.62
C LYS A 29 -3.50 -8.22 9.25
N GLU A 30 -4.35 -8.58 8.29
CA GLU A 30 -4.38 -7.98 6.96
C GLU A 30 -4.84 -6.51 7.04
N ILE A 31 -5.85 -6.25 7.87
CA ILE A 31 -6.33 -4.89 8.15
C ILE A 31 -5.20 -4.01 8.69
N LYS A 32 -4.45 -4.48 9.69
CA LYS A 32 -3.31 -3.74 10.27
C LYS A 32 -2.22 -3.44 9.24
N LYS A 33 -1.93 -4.38 8.34
CA LYS A 33 -0.95 -4.17 7.26
C LYS A 33 -1.41 -3.08 6.30
N ILE A 34 -2.69 -3.09 5.91
CA ILE A 34 -3.29 -2.06 5.05
C ILE A 34 -3.24 -0.68 5.73
N GLU A 35 -3.60 -0.60 7.01
CA GLU A 35 -3.55 0.65 7.78
C GLU A 35 -2.13 1.23 7.86
N LEU A 36 -1.13 0.39 8.13
CA LEU A 36 0.27 0.80 8.15
C LEU A 36 0.74 1.31 6.78
N PHE A 37 0.35 0.61 5.72
CA PHE A 37 0.65 0.99 4.36
C PHE A 37 0.05 2.37 4.02
N GLU A 38 -1.24 2.58 4.26
CA GLU A 38 -1.92 3.86 3.98
C GLU A 38 -1.34 5.02 4.80
N ALA A 39 -1.06 4.80 6.08
CA ALA A 39 -0.43 5.81 6.93
C ALA A 39 0.96 6.20 6.39
N GLY A 40 1.73 5.22 5.91
CA GLY A 40 3.01 5.46 5.24
C GLY A 40 2.86 6.29 3.97
N LEU A 41 1.92 5.92 3.09
CA LEU A 41 1.71 6.65 1.82
C LEU A 41 1.33 8.12 2.04
N LYS A 42 0.48 8.44 3.01
CA LYS A 42 0.10 9.82 3.35
C LYS A 42 1.29 10.69 3.73
N ASN A 43 2.28 10.09 4.38
CA ASN A 43 3.45 10.82 4.85
C ASN A 43 4.52 10.93 3.76
N GLU A 44 4.66 9.91 2.92
CA GLU A 44 5.78 9.79 1.98
C GLU A 44 5.48 10.36 0.59
N ILE A 45 4.26 10.18 0.05
CA ILE A 45 3.91 10.66 -1.30
C ILE A 45 3.70 12.18 -1.27
N LYS A 46 4.36 12.90 -2.18
CA LYS A 46 4.28 14.36 -2.33
C LYS A 46 3.95 14.73 -3.77
N LYS A 47 3.31 15.89 -3.95
CA LYS A 47 3.02 16.47 -5.29
C LYS A 47 4.25 16.71 -6.16
N ALA A 48 5.42 16.90 -5.55
CA ALA A 48 6.66 17.12 -6.26
C ALA A 48 7.37 15.81 -6.69
N ASP A 49 6.87 14.66 -6.24
CA ASP A 49 7.44 13.38 -6.62
C ASP A 49 7.26 13.13 -8.12
N THR A 50 8.30 12.61 -8.76
CA THR A 50 8.13 11.99 -10.07
C THR A 50 7.29 10.71 -9.93
N VAL A 51 6.73 10.23 -11.03
CA VAL A 51 5.99 8.95 -11.02
C VAL A 51 6.89 7.82 -10.50
N ASP A 52 8.15 7.74 -10.95
CA ASP A 52 9.09 6.70 -10.52
C ASP A 52 9.41 6.79 -9.02
N ASP A 53 9.58 8.01 -8.48
CA ASP A 53 9.81 8.22 -7.05
C ASP A 53 8.59 7.79 -6.22
N ALA A 54 7.40 8.17 -6.66
CA ALA A 54 6.16 7.83 -5.97
C ALA A 54 5.88 6.32 -6.01
N VAL A 55 6.12 5.65 -7.16
CA VAL A 55 6.02 4.18 -7.26
C VAL A 55 7.08 3.51 -6.37
N THR A 56 8.30 4.04 -6.31
CA THR A 56 9.35 3.54 -5.40
C THR A 56 8.91 3.62 -3.93
N LYS A 57 8.30 4.73 -3.52
CA LYS A 57 7.75 4.91 -2.17
C LYS A 57 6.59 3.95 -1.89
N ILE A 58 5.70 3.74 -2.87
CA ILE A 58 4.62 2.73 -2.77
C ILE A 58 5.20 1.35 -2.49
N VAL A 59 6.16 0.90 -3.30
CA VAL A 59 6.77 -0.43 -3.12
C VAL A 59 7.48 -0.53 -1.77
N ARG A 60 8.22 0.52 -1.36
CA ARG A 60 8.91 0.54 -0.07
C ARG A 60 7.92 0.43 1.09
N MET A 61 6.81 1.18 1.07
CA MET A 61 5.80 1.13 2.13
C MET A 61 5.08 -0.23 2.17
N ALA A 62 4.79 -0.82 1.01
CA ALA A 62 4.17 -2.14 0.94
C ALA A 62 5.07 -3.21 1.57
N LEU A 63 6.38 -3.19 1.26
CA LEU A 63 7.34 -4.11 1.87
C LEU A 63 7.51 -3.87 3.37
N ALA A 64 7.51 -2.62 3.82
CA ALA A 64 7.59 -2.30 5.25
C ALA A 64 6.35 -2.77 6.02
N ALA A 65 5.15 -2.65 5.42
CA ALA A 65 3.91 -3.16 6.01
C ALA A 65 3.89 -4.69 6.06
N GLU A 66 4.40 -5.37 5.03
CA GLU A 66 4.40 -6.83 4.95
C GLU A 66 5.46 -7.48 5.86
N PHE A 67 6.68 -6.96 5.85
CA PHE A 67 7.85 -7.60 6.47
C PHE A 67 8.46 -6.83 7.64
N THR A 68 7.88 -5.70 8.05
CA THR A 68 8.33 -4.72 9.06
C THR A 68 9.26 -3.60 8.52
N PRO A 69 9.30 -2.42 9.18
CA PRO A 69 10.14 -1.29 8.76
C PRO A 69 11.66 -1.53 8.78
N SER A 70 12.15 -2.51 9.55
CA SER A 70 13.57 -2.86 9.55
C SER A 70 13.98 -3.59 8.28
N PHE A 71 13.05 -4.32 7.65
CA PHE A 71 13.29 -5.02 6.39
C PHE A 71 13.75 -4.06 5.30
N VAL A 72 13.08 -2.92 5.13
CA VAL A 72 13.43 -1.94 4.07
C VAL A 72 14.74 -1.19 4.29
N LYS A 73 15.41 -1.42 5.42
CA LYS A 73 16.76 -0.92 5.73
C LYS A 73 17.85 -1.97 5.49
N ALA A 74 17.48 -3.22 5.20
CA ALA A 74 18.44 -4.30 5.01
C ALA A 74 19.19 -4.16 3.66
N LYS A 75 20.43 -4.64 3.65
CA LYS A 75 21.30 -4.58 2.48
C LYS A 75 20.69 -5.41 1.32
N GLY A 76 20.59 -4.80 0.14
CA GLY A 76 20.08 -5.45 -1.07
C GLY A 76 18.58 -5.23 -1.34
N VAL A 77 17.82 -4.69 -0.38
CA VAL A 77 16.39 -4.42 -0.58
C VAL A 77 16.16 -3.34 -1.64
N ASP A 78 17.07 -2.38 -1.78
CA ASP A 78 16.97 -1.38 -2.85
C ASP A 78 17.02 -1.99 -4.25
N ALA A 79 17.76 -3.09 -4.45
CA ALA A 79 17.77 -3.81 -5.72
C ALA A 79 16.42 -4.52 -5.96
N MET A 80 15.86 -5.13 -4.92
CA MET A 80 14.53 -5.74 -4.97
C MET A 80 13.44 -4.70 -5.29
N ILE A 81 13.47 -3.54 -4.62
CA ILE A 81 12.54 -2.43 -4.87
C ILE A 81 12.64 -2.01 -6.33
N LYS A 82 13.85 -1.77 -6.85
CA LYS A 82 14.05 -1.37 -8.26
C LYS A 82 13.48 -2.40 -9.23
N THR A 83 13.68 -3.70 -8.98
CA THR A 83 13.11 -4.77 -9.83
C THR A 83 11.59 -4.74 -9.82
N ILE A 84 10.97 -4.58 -8.64
CA ILE A 84 9.51 -4.51 -8.52
C ILE A 84 8.96 -3.26 -9.19
N VAL A 85 9.58 -2.10 -8.98
CA VAL A 85 9.21 -0.83 -9.64
C VAL A 85 9.28 -1.00 -11.15
N SER A 86 10.37 -1.57 -11.69
CA SER A 86 10.48 -1.86 -13.11
C SER A 86 9.36 -2.76 -13.62
N GLY A 87 9.00 -3.80 -12.86
CA GLY A 87 7.87 -4.68 -13.17
C GLY A 87 6.55 -3.91 -13.26
N ILE A 88 6.24 -3.10 -12.24
CA ILE A 88 5.04 -2.26 -12.20
C ILE A 88 5.00 -1.29 -13.38
N MET A 89 6.11 -0.60 -13.66
CA MET A 89 6.18 0.40 -14.72
C MET A 89 6.09 -0.20 -16.13
N SER A 90 6.52 -1.45 -16.29
CA SER A 90 6.43 -2.18 -17.56
C SER A 90 5.04 -2.77 -17.85
N ASP A 91 4.21 -2.97 -16.82
CA ASP A 91 2.86 -3.50 -16.96
C ASP A 91 1.81 -2.39 -16.96
N ASN A 92 0.98 -2.32 -18.00
CA ASN A 92 -0.01 -1.25 -18.16
C ASN A 92 -1.08 -1.24 -17.05
N THR A 93 -1.48 -2.41 -16.55
CA THR A 93 -2.51 -2.54 -15.52
C THR A 93 -1.97 -2.12 -14.17
N LEU A 94 -0.79 -2.63 -13.80
CA LEU A 94 -0.12 -2.29 -12.55
C LEU A 94 0.28 -0.81 -12.52
N ARG A 95 0.81 -0.29 -13.62
CA ARG A 95 1.13 1.14 -13.76
C ARG A 95 -0.11 2.01 -13.55
N LYS A 96 -1.25 1.64 -14.15
CA LYS A 96 -2.51 2.38 -13.96
C LYS A 96 -2.97 2.35 -12.49
N GLN A 97 -2.89 1.20 -11.83
CA GLN A 97 -3.22 1.08 -10.40
C GLN A 97 -2.29 1.94 -9.54
N ALA A 98 -0.99 1.94 -9.83
CA ALA A 98 -0.03 2.78 -9.12
C ALA A 98 -0.33 4.27 -9.31
N LEU A 99 -0.66 4.72 -10.52
CA LEU A 99 -1.05 6.11 -10.78
C LEU A 99 -2.30 6.52 -10.02
N LEU A 100 -3.30 5.63 -9.89
CA LEU A 100 -4.49 5.90 -9.06
C LEU A 100 -4.16 6.05 -7.58
N ILE A 101 -3.20 5.28 -7.06
CA ILE A 101 -2.69 5.45 -5.70
C ILE A 101 -2.02 6.82 -5.59
N ILE A 102 -1.11 7.15 -6.51
CA ILE A 102 -0.37 8.43 -6.48
C ILE A 102 -1.34 9.61 -6.49
N ASP A 103 -2.29 9.64 -7.42
CA ASP A 103 -3.30 10.69 -7.54
C ASP A 103 -4.08 10.90 -6.24
N ARG A 104 -4.42 9.81 -5.53
CA ARG A 104 -5.17 9.88 -4.28
C ARG A 104 -4.36 10.43 -3.11
N PHE A 105 -3.07 10.11 -3.05
CA PHE A 105 -2.21 10.42 -1.89
C PHE A 105 -1.30 11.65 -2.10
N ALA A 106 -1.07 12.10 -3.34
CA ALA A 106 -0.31 13.30 -3.68
C ALA A 106 -1.10 14.58 -3.41
N LYS A 107 -1.47 14.81 -2.14
CA LYS A 107 -2.15 16.02 -1.66
C LYS A 107 -1.19 17.19 -1.43
#